data_AF-A0A8S3V0T9-F1
#
_entry.id   AF-A0A8S3V0T9-F1
#
_cell.length_a   1.000
_cell.length_b   1.000
_cell.length_c   1.000
_cell.angle_alpha   90.00
_cell.angle_beta   90.00
_cell.angle_gamma   90.00
#
_symmetry.space_group_name_H-M   'P 1'
#
loop_
_entity.id
_entity.type
_entity.pdbx_description
1 polymer ?
#
loop_
_entity_poly.entity_id
_entity_poly.type
_entity_poly.pdbx_seq_one_letter_code
_entity_poly.pdbx_strand_id
1 'polypeptide(L)'
;MFKLEPTTIRHIIERVAEEALQKGAGSMDFGLNYNPFESSKNSIDQWSTWGECSVTCNSGQKSRSRGCGMSCRETETMVCFMPSCKKEKKPKGDTASREFNRYFPSSGSVEYINEDVDTCEEWIDCNNQTIKTYLNKSYLPSCPCYYPLHLDYNNKVWDRQKQKHFKWLNIIISEEGLNAYKPNAQYCIRSKLYRGTETLAAQFCCYDETMRLITRGKSAGTPNLISPEISQELHHKLDISPWIICKGDWTRYNEVIQPNNGLNCRDNPNEEDLKIQIFQAQNF
;
A
#
# COMPACT_ATOMS: atom_id res chain seq x y z
N MET A 1 3.28 24.45 -19.81
CA MET A 1 2.43 24.00 -18.70
C MET A 1 2.46 22.49 -18.70
N PHE A 2 3.28 21.88 -17.85
CA PHE A 2 3.49 20.44 -17.83
C PHE A 2 2.20 19.75 -17.35
N LYS A 3 1.46 19.13 -18.28
CA LYS A 3 0.36 18.23 -17.95
C LYS A 3 0.99 16.97 -17.38
N LEU A 4 0.82 16.72 -16.08
CA LEU A 4 1.19 15.44 -15.48
C LEU A 4 0.22 14.39 -16.02
N GLU A 5 0.75 13.38 -16.70
CA GLU A 5 -0.02 12.24 -17.19
C GLU A 5 -0.47 11.35 -16.02
N PRO A 6 -1.70 10.82 -16.07
CA PRO A 6 -2.25 10.02 -15.00
C PRO A 6 -1.51 8.69 -14.87
N THR A 7 -1.02 8.45 -13.67
CA THR A 7 0.01 7.46 -13.38
C THR A 7 -0.67 6.25 -12.73
N THR A 8 -1.02 5.22 -13.52
CA THR A 8 -1.45 3.90 -13.00
C THR A 8 -0.37 3.33 -12.08
N ILE A 9 -0.66 2.35 -11.20
CA ILE A 9 0.39 1.70 -10.39
C ILE A 9 1.55 1.23 -11.29
N ARG A 10 1.20 0.68 -12.46
CA ARG A 10 2.15 0.35 -13.53
C ARG A 10 2.99 1.56 -13.94
N HIS A 11 2.37 2.68 -14.33
CA HIS A 11 3.09 3.88 -14.77
C HIS A 11 3.92 4.51 -13.64
N ILE A 12 3.47 4.43 -12.38
CA ILE A 12 4.24 4.91 -11.22
C ILE A 12 5.50 4.06 -11.06
N ILE A 13 5.34 2.73 -11.07
CA ILE A 13 6.47 1.80 -10.96
C ILE A 13 7.44 2.02 -12.13
N GLU A 14 6.95 2.13 -13.36
CA GLU A 14 7.76 2.34 -14.57
C GLU A 14 8.52 3.67 -14.51
N ARG A 15 7.84 4.80 -14.25
CA ARG A 15 8.51 6.11 -14.19
C ARG A 15 9.52 6.21 -13.06
N VAL A 16 9.20 5.67 -11.90
CA VAL A 16 10.13 5.72 -10.75
C VAL A 16 11.31 4.79 -11.00
N ALA A 17 11.12 3.66 -11.67
CA ALA A 17 12.22 2.78 -12.07
C ALA A 17 13.14 3.49 -13.08
N GLU A 18 12.58 4.15 -14.09
CA GLU A 18 13.34 4.96 -15.05
C GLU A 18 14.13 6.08 -14.36
N GLU A 19 13.51 6.84 -13.45
CA GLU A 19 14.18 7.92 -12.71
C GLU A 19 15.26 7.40 -11.75
N ALA A 20 15.01 6.27 -11.08
CA ALA A 20 15.97 5.64 -10.17
C ALA A 20 17.21 5.11 -10.91
N LEU A 21 17.03 4.58 -12.13
CA LEU A 21 18.12 4.18 -13.01
C LEU A 21 18.93 5.39 -13.51
N GLN A 22 18.27 6.48 -13.87
CA GLN A 22 18.94 7.70 -14.33
C GLN A 22 19.76 8.39 -13.22
N LYS A 23 19.27 8.40 -11.98
CA LYS A 23 20.00 8.98 -10.82
C LYS A 23 21.14 8.08 -10.30
N GLY A 24 21.27 6.85 -10.80
CA GLY A 24 22.36 5.92 -10.50
C GLY A 24 23.56 5.97 -11.46
N ALA A 25 23.45 6.69 -12.58
CA ALA A 25 24.44 6.66 -13.67
C ALA A 25 25.51 7.76 -13.52
N GLY A 26 26.53 7.49 -12.70
CA GLY A 26 27.88 7.91 -13.06
C GLY A 26 28.45 6.89 -14.04
N SER A 27 28.34 7.18 -15.34
CA SER A 27 29.08 6.59 -16.48
C SER A 27 29.35 5.07 -16.48
N MET A 28 28.63 4.31 -17.31
CA MET A 28 29.22 3.45 -18.35
C MET A 28 28.13 2.77 -19.20
N ASP A 29 28.37 2.81 -20.50
CA ASP A 29 27.58 2.33 -21.64
C ASP A 29 27.45 0.81 -21.69
N PHE A 30 26.23 0.26 -21.88
CA PHE A 30 26.00 -1.04 -22.53
C PHE A 30 24.58 -1.13 -23.13
N GLY A 31 24.50 -0.96 -24.46
CA GLY A 31 23.66 -1.75 -25.39
C GLY A 31 22.20 -2.01 -25.04
N LEU A 32 21.32 -1.04 -25.34
CA LEU A 32 19.87 -1.23 -25.35
C LEU A 32 19.41 -1.89 -26.66
N ASN A 33 18.94 -3.13 -26.58
CA ASN A 33 17.97 -3.63 -27.55
C ASN A 33 17.00 -4.60 -26.85
N TYR A 34 16.05 -4.04 -26.11
CA TYR A 34 14.89 -4.78 -25.62
C TYR A 34 13.72 -3.81 -25.46
N ASN A 35 12.71 -3.95 -26.31
CA ASN A 35 11.47 -3.16 -26.23
C ASN A 35 10.30 -4.14 -26.06
N PRO A 36 9.85 -4.43 -24.84
CA PRO A 36 8.73 -5.33 -24.62
C PRO A 36 7.43 -4.51 -24.52
N PHE A 37 6.50 -4.82 -25.43
CA PHE A 37 5.07 -4.43 -25.41
C PHE A 37 4.65 -3.22 -26.28
N GLU A 38 4.87 -3.33 -27.58
CA GLU A 38 3.94 -2.77 -28.56
C GLU A 38 2.71 -3.70 -28.63
N SER A 39 1.55 -3.25 -28.12
CA SER A 39 0.18 -3.73 -28.44
C SER A 39 -0.80 -3.60 -27.23
N SER A 40 -1.43 -2.43 -27.09
CA SER A 40 -2.90 -2.28 -26.93
C SER A 40 -3.23 -0.81 -26.60
N LYS A 41 -3.57 -0.01 -27.62
CA LYS A 41 -4.21 1.30 -27.39
C LYS A 41 -5.64 1.07 -26.92
N ASN A 42 -5.84 0.89 -25.61
CA ASN A 42 -7.18 0.98 -25.03
C ASN A 42 -7.53 2.46 -24.82
N SER A 43 -8.72 2.85 -25.29
CA SER A 43 -9.24 4.21 -25.28
C SER A 43 -9.47 4.68 -23.83
N ILE A 44 -8.57 5.54 -23.35
CA ILE A 44 -8.70 6.25 -22.09
C ILE A 44 -9.55 7.51 -22.36
N ASP A 45 -10.60 7.71 -21.57
CA ASP A 45 -11.45 8.90 -21.68
C ASP A 45 -10.81 10.12 -21.03
N GLN A 46 -11.31 11.31 -21.37
CA GLN A 46 -10.88 12.55 -20.73
C GLN A 46 -11.40 12.62 -19.28
N TRP A 47 -10.60 13.24 -18.41
CA TRP A 47 -11.01 13.59 -17.06
C TRP A 47 -12.19 14.55 -17.06
N SER A 48 -13.17 14.27 -16.19
CA SER A 48 -14.20 15.23 -15.84
C SER A 48 -13.58 16.48 -15.21
N THR A 49 -14.37 17.54 -15.16
CA THR A 49 -14.05 18.69 -14.32
C THR A 49 -13.92 18.25 -12.85
N TRP A 50 -13.11 18.99 -12.10
CA TRP A 50 -13.08 18.85 -10.64
C TRP A 50 -14.46 19.18 -10.06
N GLY A 51 -14.94 18.32 -9.19
CA GLY A 51 -16.09 18.57 -8.33
C GLY A 51 -15.81 19.71 -7.35
N GLU A 52 -16.86 20.12 -6.65
CA GLU A 52 -16.74 21.14 -5.63
C GLU A 52 -15.96 20.65 -4.41
N CYS A 53 -15.51 21.59 -3.58
CA CYS A 53 -14.85 21.26 -2.34
C CYS A 53 -15.87 20.62 -1.38
N SER A 54 -15.50 19.50 -0.74
CA SER A 54 -16.35 18.77 0.21
C SER A 54 -16.77 19.59 1.43
N VAL A 55 -16.15 20.75 1.62
CA VAL A 55 -16.47 21.72 2.68
C VAL A 55 -16.53 23.11 2.07
N THR A 56 -17.33 23.99 2.68
CA THR A 56 -17.40 25.41 2.31
C THR A 56 -16.48 26.30 3.15
N CYS A 57 -15.84 25.75 4.19
CA CYS A 57 -14.91 26.44 5.06
C CYS A 57 -13.84 25.49 5.63
N ASN A 58 -12.64 26.00 5.92
CA ASN A 58 -11.42 25.24 6.25
C ASN A 58 -10.94 24.30 5.12
N SER A 59 -10.11 23.30 5.42
CA SER A 59 -9.60 22.33 4.45
C SER A 59 -10.62 21.22 4.17
N GLY A 60 -10.88 20.94 2.89
CA GLY A 60 -11.64 19.78 2.42
C GLY A 60 -10.95 19.10 1.25
N GLN A 61 -11.70 18.28 0.53
CA GLN A 61 -11.22 17.56 -0.64
C GLN A 61 -12.16 17.76 -1.82
N LYS A 62 -11.64 17.75 -3.04
CA LYS A 62 -12.44 17.72 -4.27
C LYS A 62 -11.95 16.57 -5.16
N SER A 63 -12.85 15.98 -5.94
CA SER A 63 -12.56 14.81 -6.78
C SER A 63 -12.93 15.03 -8.24
N ARG A 64 -12.36 14.24 -9.16
CA ARG A 64 -12.77 14.13 -10.57
C ARG A 64 -12.64 12.70 -11.05
N SER A 65 -13.28 12.34 -12.15
CA SER A 65 -13.29 10.94 -12.64
C SER A 65 -13.14 10.84 -14.17
N ARG A 66 -12.70 9.69 -14.68
CA ARG A 66 -12.65 9.38 -16.12
C ARG A 66 -12.86 7.90 -16.40
N GLY A 67 -13.19 7.55 -17.64
CA GLY A 67 -13.14 6.17 -18.13
C GLY A 67 -11.71 5.70 -18.46
N CYS A 68 -11.39 4.45 -18.14
CA CYS A 68 -10.11 3.78 -18.43
C CYS A 68 -10.27 2.56 -19.37
N GLY A 69 -11.39 2.44 -20.08
CA GLY A 69 -11.69 1.32 -20.99
C GLY A 69 -13.07 0.72 -20.73
N MET A 70 -13.32 -0.48 -21.28
CA MET A 70 -14.68 -1.01 -21.52
C MET A 70 -15.59 -1.13 -20.29
N SER A 71 -15.06 -1.11 -19.06
CA SER A 71 -15.85 -1.05 -17.81
C SER A 71 -15.05 -0.50 -16.61
N CYS A 72 -14.21 0.52 -16.81
CA CYS A 72 -13.30 1.03 -15.76
C CYS A 72 -13.50 2.54 -15.56
N ARG A 73 -13.64 3.00 -14.30
CA ARG A 73 -13.73 4.42 -13.94
C ARG A 73 -12.67 4.78 -12.89
N GLU A 74 -11.72 5.61 -13.27
CA GLU A 74 -10.69 6.13 -12.38
C GLU A 74 -11.15 7.42 -11.69
N THR A 75 -10.79 7.61 -10.42
CA THR A 75 -11.09 8.82 -9.63
C THR A 75 -9.81 9.42 -9.05
N GLU A 76 -9.68 10.74 -9.12
CA GLU A 76 -8.56 11.51 -8.57
C GLU A 76 -9.07 12.50 -7.52
N THR A 77 -8.34 12.65 -6.41
CA THR A 77 -8.69 13.56 -5.30
C THR A 77 -7.57 14.56 -5.03
N MET A 78 -7.94 15.80 -4.71
CA MET A 78 -7.00 16.82 -4.26
C MET A 78 -7.57 17.63 -3.08
N VAL A 79 -6.67 18.13 -2.22
CA VAL A 79 -7.03 19.01 -1.10
C VAL A 79 -7.47 20.38 -1.64
N CYS A 80 -8.54 20.91 -1.06
CA CYS A 80 -9.01 22.27 -1.29
C CYS A 80 -9.01 23.04 0.04
N PHE A 81 -8.62 24.32 -0.03
CA PHE A 81 -8.54 25.19 1.14
C PHE A 81 -9.60 26.29 1.01
N MET A 82 -10.59 26.26 1.90
CA MET A 82 -11.67 27.23 2.00
C MET A 82 -11.45 28.20 3.16
N PRO A 83 -12.13 29.36 3.18
CA PRO A 83 -12.02 30.33 4.27
C PRO A 83 -12.33 29.72 5.64
N SER A 84 -11.74 30.23 6.71
CA SER A 84 -11.99 29.68 8.04
C SER A 84 -13.47 29.81 8.46
N CYS A 85 -14.04 28.75 9.04
CA CYS A 85 -15.43 28.79 9.51
C CYS A 85 -15.57 29.80 10.67
N LYS A 86 -16.67 30.56 10.69
CA LYS A 86 -17.01 31.44 11.83
C LYS A 86 -17.35 30.56 13.05
N LYS A 87 -16.68 30.78 14.19
CA LYS A 87 -16.94 30.03 15.43
C LYS A 87 -18.28 30.44 16.03
N GLU A 88 -19.23 29.52 16.15
CA GLU A 88 -20.44 29.72 16.97
C GLU A 88 -20.11 29.52 18.45
N LYS A 89 -20.63 30.42 19.31
CA LYS A 89 -20.46 30.35 20.77
C LYS A 89 -21.41 29.30 21.34
N LYS A 90 -20.89 28.23 21.96
CA LYS A 90 -21.70 27.26 22.72
C LYS A 90 -22.09 27.80 24.10
N PRO A 91 -23.34 27.60 24.58
CA PRO A 91 -23.70 27.79 25.99
C PRO A 91 -23.24 26.61 26.87
N LYS A 92 -23.05 26.88 28.17
CA LYS A 92 -22.71 25.92 29.22
C LYS A 92 -23.97 25.20 29.76
N GLY A 93 -23.89 23.90 30.04
CA GLY A 93 -24.90 23.17 30.82
C GLY A 93 -24.85 21.64 30.72
N ASP A 94 -24.22 21.02 31.73
CA ASP A 94 -24.46 19.76 32.46
C ASP A 94 -24.97 18.43 31.84
N THR A 95 -24.30 17.38 32.36
CA THR A 95 -24.71 15.98 32.61
C THR A 95 -24.94 14.99 31.46
N ALA A 96 -23.91 14.14 31.29
CA ALA A 96 -23.97 12.67 31.21
C ALA A 96 -25.26 12.01 30.67
N SER A 97 -25.26 11.71 29.37
CA SER A 97 -25.46 10.36 28.83
C SER A 97 -25.51 10.43 27.29
N ARG A 98 -24.85 9.46 26.63
CA ARG A 98 -24.79 9.22 25.17
C ARG A 98 -24.01 10.24 24.32
N GLU A 99 -22.74 9.95 24.05
CA GLU A 99 -22.01 10.56 22.94
C GLU A 99 -21.15 9.53 22.18
N PHE A 100 -21.84 8.62 21.49
CA PHE A 100 -21.32 7.93 20.31
C PHE A 100 -22.28 8.21 19.15
N ASN A 101 -22.35 9.49 18.77
CA ASN A 101 -23.00 10.01 17.55
C ASN A 101 -22.84 11.53 17.52
N ARG A 102 -21.69 12.03 17.07
CA ARG A 102 -21.51 13.48 16.81
C ARG A 102 -20.63 13.83 15.60
N TYR A 103 -20.48 12.90 14.65
CA TYR A 103 -19.78 13.17 13.38
C TYR A 103 -20.64 13.05 12.12
N PHE A 104 -21.97 13.14 12.24
CA PHE A 104 -22.85 13.33 11.09
C PHE A 104 -23.62 14.65 11.24
N PRO A 105 -23.36 15.67 10.39
CA PRO A 105 -24.28 16.79 10.23
C PRO A 105 -25.50 16.28 9.48
N SER A 106 -26.68 16.43 10.09
CA SER A 106 -27.96 16.23 9.42
C SER A 106 -28.19 17.33 8.38
N SER A 107 -28.50 16.87 7.17
CA SER A 107 -29.19 17.53 6.05
C SER A 107 -28.51 18.73 5.39
N GLY A 108 -28.03 18.54 4.15
CA GLY A 108 -27.71 19.65 3.27
C GLY A 108 -27.14 19.37 1.88
N SER A 109 -26.66 18.16 1.57
CA SER A 109 -26.42 17.69 0.18
C SER A 109 -26.04 16.21 0.23
N VAL A 110 -27.02 15.33 0.02
CA VAL A 110 -26.74 13.90 -0.19
C VAL A 110 -26.16 13.79 -1.61
N GLU A 111 -24.87 14.04 -1.75
CA GLU A 111 -24.11 13.34 -2.78
C GLU A 111 -24.06 11.89 -2.32
N TYR A 112 -24.79 11.04 -3.03
CA TYR A 112 -24.73 9.60 -2.89
C TYR A 112 -23.27 9.16 -3.01
N ILE A 113 -22.55 9.00 -1.90
CA ILE A 113 -21.57 7.93 -1.82
C ILE A 113 -22.42 6.70 -2.04
N ASN A 114 -22.43 6.15 -3.26
CA ASN A 114 -23.08 4.88 -3.51
C ASN A 114 -22.41 3.89 -2.56
N GLU A 115 -23.11 3.53 -1.48
CA GLU A 115 -22.70 2.48 -0.54
C GLU A 115 -22.51 1.14 -1.28
N ASP A 116 -23.03 1.04 -2.51
CA ASP A 116 -22.91 -0.08 -3.43
C ASP A 116 -21.57 -0.17 -4.19
N VAL A 117 -20.69 0.85 -4.14
CA VAL A 117 -19.39 0.78 -4.86
C VAL A 117 -18.31 0.25 -3.93
N ASP A 118 -17.96 -1.02 -4.13
CA ASP A 118 -16.85 -1.67 -3.45
C ASP A 118 -15.50 -1.23 -4.04
N THR A 119 -15.00 -0.10 -3.57
CA THR A 119 -13.70 0.45 -3.96
C THR A 119 -12.51 -0.49 -3.74
N CYS A 120 -12.62 -1.46 -2.83
CA CYS A 120 -11.59 -2.49 -2.65
C CYS A 120 -11.64 -3.51 -3.78
N GLU A 121 -12.83 -3.93 -4.21
CA GLU A 121 -12.98 -4.86 -5.33
C GLU A 121 -12.46 -4.23 -6.63
N GLU A 122 -12.83 -2.97 -6.88
CA GLU A 122 -12.31 -2.22 -8.03
C GLU A 122 -10.78 -2.14 -8.02
N TRP A 123 -10.17 -1.92 -6.85
CA TRP A 123 -8.71 -1.92 -6.71
C TRP A 123 -8.11 -3.30 -7.00
N ILE A 124 -8.70 -4.38 -6.49
CA ILE A 124 -8.27 -5.75 -6.76
C ILE A 124 -8.34 -6.02 -8.25
N ASP A 125 -9.50 -5.83 -8.87
CA ASP A 125 -9.73 -6.12 -10.29
C ASP A 125 -8.77 -5.34 -11.20
N CYS A 126 -8.49 -4.08 -10.86
CA CYS A 126 -7.61 -3.24 -11.65
C CYS A 126 -6.13 -3.62 -11.52
N ASN A 127 -5.68 -4.07 -10.34
CA ASN A 127 -4.25 -4.14 -10.02
C ASN A 127 -3.70 -5.56 -9.82
N ASN A 128 -4.55 -6.56 -9.60
CA ASN A 128 -4.14 -7.92 -9.21
C ASN A 128 -3.10 -8.52 -10.15
N GLN A 129 -3.38 -8.55 -11.45
CA GLN A 129 -2.46 -9.13 -12.43
C GLN A 129 -1.16 -8.33 -12.57
N THR A 130 -1.25 -6.99 -12.58
CA THR A 130 -0.09 -6.10 -12.69
C THR A 130 0.86 -6.27 -11.50
N ILE A 131 0.31 -6.24 -10.29
CA ILE A 131 1.08 -6.37 -9.05
C ILE A 131 1.74 -7.75 -8.96
N LYS A 132 0.99 -8.83 -9.23
CA LYS A 132 1.55 -10.20 -9.24
C LYS A 132 2.69 -10.33 -10.24
N THR A 133 2.52 -9.78 -11.44
CA THR A 133 3.57 -9.79 -12.48
C THR A 133 4.81 -9.01 -12.03
N TYR A 134 4.62 -7.84 -11.43
CA TYR A 134 5.70 -7.00 -10.94
C TYR A 134 6.49 -7.66 -9.80
N LEU A 135 5.80 -8.20 -8.79
CA LEU A 135 6.44 -8.86 -7.66
C LEU A 135 7.19 -10.12 -8.08
N ASN A 136 6.63 -10.91 -9.01
CA ASN A 136 7.31 -12.09 -9.56
C ASN A 136 8.62 -11.73 -10.28
N LYS A 137 8.65 -10.60 -11.00
CA LYS A 137 9.86 -10.11 -11.69
C LYS A 137 10.87 -9.43 -10.75
N SER A 138 10.44 -9.01 -9.57
CA SER A 138 11.27 -8.24 -8.63
C SER A 138 12.36 -9.06 -7.92
N TYR A 139 12.39 -10.39 -8.11
CA TYR A 139 13.43 -11.27 -7.54
C TYR A 139 13.65 -11.08 -6.01
N LEU A 140 12.57 -10.87 -5.27
CA LEU A 140 12.62 -10.57 -3.83
C LEU A 140 13.15 -11.76 -3.01
N PRO A 141 13.95 -11.53 -1.95
CA PRO A 141 14.43 -12.60 -1.09
C PRO A 141 13.29 -13.25 -0.31
N SER A 142 13.45 -14.51 0.07
CA SER A 142 12.48 -15.21 0.92
C SER A 142 12.63 -14.80 2.40
N CYS A 143 11.51 -14.74 3.12
CA CYS A 143 11.51 -14.44 4.55
C CYS A 143 12.17 -15.58 5.35
N PRO A 144 13.15 -15.28 6.22
CA PRO A 144 13.66 -16.25 7.18
C PRO A 144 12.56 -16.74 8.12
N CYS A 145 12.52 -18.03 8.44
CA CYS A 145 11.51 -18.59 9.35
C CYS A 145 11.61 -18.07 10.80
N TYR A 146 12.79 -17.57 11.18
CA TYR A 146 13.05 -16.97 12.48
C TYR A 146 13.71 -15.61 12.30
N TYR A 147 13.40 -14.67 13.19
CA TYR A 147 13.99 -13.34 13.18
C TYR A 147 15.53 -13.42 13.32
N PRO A 148 16.29 -12.83 12.39
CA PRO A 148 17.75 -12.86 12.44
C PRO A 148 18.29 -11.86 13.48
N LEU A 149 18.66 -12.37 14.66
CA LEU A 149 19.17 -11.56 15.78
C LEU A 149 20.49 -10.83 15.51
N HIS A 150 21.23 -11.24 14.49
CA HIS A 150 22.54 -10.67 14.16
C HIS A 150 22.48 -9.42 13.29
N LEU A 151 21.29 -8.93 12.93
CA LEU A 151 21.13 -7.83 11.96
C LEU A 151 21.81 -6.52 12.36
N ASP A 152 21.93 -6.23 13.66
CA ASP A 152 22.57 -5.00 14.14
C ASP A 152 24.08 -4.98 13.86
N TYR A 153 24.72 -6.15 13.80
CA TYR A 153 26.16 -6.28 13.54
C TYR A 153 26.46 -6.69 12.10
N ASN A 154 25.59 -7.50 11.50
CA ASN A 154 25.72 -7.98 10.14
C ASN A 154 24.34 -8.02 9.48
N ASN A 155 24.11 -7.05 8.61
CA ASN A 155 22.85 -6.92 7.91
C ASN A 155 22.61 -7.95 6.79
N LYS A 156 23.49 -8.94 6.60
CA LYS A 156 23.33 -9.96 5.56
C LYS A 156 22.66 -11.22 6.10
N VAL A 157 21.69 -11.73 5.35
CA VAL A 157 21.01 -13.01 5.60
C VAL A 157 21.10 -13.87 4.34
N TRP A 158 21.40 -15.15 4.51
CA TRP A 158 21.48 -16.12 3.40
C TRP A 158 20.09 -16.59 3.00
N ASP A 159 19.75 -16.44 1.71
CA ASP A 159 18.57 -17.05 1.12
C ASP A 159 18.96 -18.38 0.47
N ARG A 160 18.42 -19.49 1.01
CA ARG A 160 18.71 -20.85 0.52
C ARG A 160 18.08 -21.15 -0.83
N GLN A 161 16.96 -20.52 -1.20
CA GLN A 161 16.34 -20.76 -2.51
C GLN A 161 17.08 -20.04 -3.62
N LYS A 162 17.58 -18.83 -3.32
CA LYS A 162 18.31 -18.01 -4.28
C LYS A 162 19.82 -18.21 -4.24
N GLN A 163 20.33 -18.97 -3.28
CA GLN A 163 21.76 -19.23 -3.10
C GLN A 163 22.58 -17.93 -3.04
N LYS A 164 22.08 -16.93 -2.32
CA LYS A 164 22.70 -15.59 -2.24
C LYS A 164 22.41 -14.91 -0.91
N HIS A 165 23.34 -14.07 -0.47
CA HIS A 165 23.12 -13.16 0.65
C HIS A 165 22.36 -11.89 0.22
N PHE A 166 21.31 -11.57 0.96
CA PHE A 166 20.57 -10.32 0.85
C PHE A 166 20.79 -9.47 2.09
N LYS A 167 20.73 -8.14 1.92
CA LYS A 167 20.84 -7.20 3.02
C LYS A 167 19.44 -6.89 3.56
N TRP A 168 19.33 -6.76 4.87
CA TRP A 168 18.07 -6.50 5.57
C TRP A 168 18.23 -5.35 6.57
N LEU A 169 17.12 -4.68 6.87
CA LEU A 169 17.02 -3.59 7.82
C LEU A 169 16.03 -3.97 8.91
N ASN A 170 16.35 -3.60 10.15
CA ASN A 170 15.43 -3.68 11.27
C ASN A 170 14.40 -2.55 11.17
N ILE A 171 13.14 -2.88 11.47
CA ILE A 171 12.01 -1.96 11.37
C ILE A 171 11.46 -1.68 12.75
N ILE A 172 11.32 -0.38 13.06
CA ILE A 172 10.74 0.09 14.30
C ILE A 172 9.23 0.22 14.07
N ILE A 173 8.47 -0.70 14.66
CA ILE A 173 7.03 -0.87 14.44
C ILE A 173 6.23 0.42 14.72
N SER A 174 6.60 1.16 15.76
CA SER A 174 5.94 2.41 16.13
C SER A 174 6.20 3.55 15.15
N GLU A 175 7.39 3.61 14.55
CA GLU A 175 7.78 4.71 13.64
C GLU A 175 7.10 4.59 12.28
N GLU A 176 6.83 3.37 11.83
CA GLU A 176 6.16 3.10 10.54
C GLU A 176 4.65 2.90 10.67
N GLY A 177 4.06 3.20 11.84
CA GLY A 177 2.60 3.10 12.06
C GLY A 177 2.07 1.66 11.97
N LEU A 178 2.94 0.66 12.08
CA LEU A 178 2.61 -0.74 11.85
C LEU A 178 1.71 -1.32 12.94
N ASN A 179 1.55 -0.67 14.09
CA ASN A 179 0.63 -1.13 15.13
C ASN A 179 -0.83 -1.21 14.64
N ALA A 180 -1.25 -0.34 13.72
CA ALA A 180 -2.59 -0.39 13.14
C ALA A 180 -2.71 -1.51 12.09
N TYR A 181 -1.64 -1.74 11.33
CA TYR A 181 -1.65 -2.61 10.16
C TYR A 181 -1.23 -4.06 10.46
N LYS A 182 -0.29 -4.23 11.40
CA LYS A 182 0.34 -5.48 11.84
C LYS A 182 0.32 -5.59 13.37
N PRO A 183 -0.88 -5.61 14.00
CA PRO A 183 -1.03 -5.44 15.45
C PRO A 183 -0.36 -6.52 16.33
N ASN A 184 -0.15 -7.73 15.81
CA ASN A 184 0.47 -8.84 16.54
C ASN A 184 1.92 -9.12 16.11
N ALA A 185 2.50 -8.26 15.26
CA ALA A 185 3.91 -8.36 14.93
C ALA A 185 4.74 -7.70 16.04
N GLN A 186 5.77 -8.39 16.51
CA GLN A 186 6.70 -7.88 17.52
C GLN A 186 8.03 -7.44 16.92
N TYR A 187 8.42 -8.05 15.81
CA TYR A 187 9.62 -7.68 15.05
C TYR A 187 9.29 -7.65 13.56
N CYS A 188 9.84 -6.69 12.82
CA CYS A 188 9.75 -6.71 11.36
C CYS A 188 11.11 -6.34 10.74
N ILE A 189 11.36 -6.87 9.54
CA ILE A 189 12.55 -6.59 8.75
C ILE A 189 12.16 -6.30 7.30
N ARG A 190 12.98 -5.50 6.63
CA ARG A 190 12.81 -5.15 5.21
C ARG A 190 14.09 -5.41 4.43
N SER A 191 13.97 -5.98 3.24
CA SER A 191 15.13 -6.18 2.37
C SER A 191 15.62 -4.85 1.84
N LYS A 192 16.92 -4.61 1.91
CA LYS A 192 17.55 -3.37 1.44
C LYS A 192 17.82 -3.43 -0.07
N LEU A 193 17.41 -2.38 -0.78
CA LEU A 193 17.80 -2.14 -2.17
C LEU A 193 19.28 -1.75 -2.27
N TYR A 194 19.97 -2.19 -3.31
CA TYR A 194 21.39 -1.89 -3.54
C TYR A 194 21.60 -1.34 -4.96
N ARG A 195 22.72 -0.63 -5.20
CA ARG A 195 23.01 -0.10 -6.54
C ARG A 195 23.04 -1.24 -7.57
N GLY A 196 22.20 -1.14 -8.59
CA GLY A 196 22.03 -2.17 -9.62
C GLY A 196 20.86 -3.14 -9.37
N THR A 197 20.02 -2.95 -8.34
CA THR A 197 18.71 -3.61 -8.28
C THR A 197 17.77 -2.98 -9.30
N GLU A 198 17.18 -3.80 -10.17
CA GLU A 198 16.22 -3.39 -11.20
C GLU A 198 14.78 -3.29 -10.68
N THR A 199 14.59 -3.37 -9.36
CA THR A 199 13.28 -3.26 -8.72
C THR A 199 13.30 -2.17 -7.65
N LEU A 200 12.12 -1.59 -7.44
CA LEU A 200 11.80 -0.68 -6.34
C LEU A 200 11.15 -1.41 -5.17
N ALA A 201 10.72 -2.66 -5.39
CA ALA A 201 10.06 -3.47 -4.39
C ALA A 201 11.03 -3.95 -3.32
N ALA A 202 10.52 -4.11 -2.11
CA ALA A 202 11.27 -4.68 -1.00
C ALA A 202 10.48 -5.80 -0.35
N GLN A 203 11.14 -6.90 -0.03
CA GLN A 203 10.54 -7.91 0.83
C GLN A 203 10.39 -7.35 2.24
N PHE A 204 9.21 -7.56 2.82
CA PHE A 204 8.91 -7.17 4.19
C PHE A 204 8.44 -8.41 4.95
N CYS A 205 9.03 -8.67 6.11
CA CYS A 205 8.74 -9.85 6.92
C CYS A 205 8.46 -9.42 8.36
N CYS A 206 7.45 -10.01 9.00
CA CYS A 206 7.12 -9.74 10.39
C CYS A 206 7.07 -11.04 11.19
N TYR A 207 7.39 -10.93 12.47
CA TYR A 207 7.61 -12.04 13.39
C TYR A 207 6.82 -11.81 14.67
N ASP A 208 6.36 -12.91 15.27
CA ASP A 208 5.67 -12.88 16.55
C ASP A 208 6.66 -12.66 17.72
N GLU A 209 6.13 -12.59 18.94
CA GLU A 209 6.91 -12.49 20.19
C GLU A 209 7.93 -13.61 20.39
N THR A 210 7.72 -14.78 19.77
CA THR A 210 8.64 -15.93 19.79
C THR A 210 9.64 -15.91 18.64
N MET A 211 9.73 -14.78 17.92
CA MET A 211 10.61 -14.58 16.77
C MET A 211 10.29 -15.49 15.58
N ARG A 212 9.12 -16.12 15.53
CA ARG A 212 8.71 -16.96 14.40
C ARG A 212 8.04 -16.11 13.33
N LEU A 213 8.36 -16.40 12.07
CA LEU A 213 7.75 -15.73 10.93
C LEU A 213 6.23 -15.85 11.02
N ILE A 214 5.51 -14.74 10.89
CA ILE A 214 4.06 -14.73 10.73
C ILE A 214 3.79 -14.97 9.24
N THR A 215 3.46 -16.21 8.89
CA THR A 215 3.34 -16.65 7.49
C THR A 215 2.00 -16.28 6.86
N ARG A 216 0.98 -15.99 7.68
CA ARG A 216 -0.38 -15.68 7.25
C ARG A 216 -1.14 -14.86 8.32
N GLY A 217 -2.34 -14.40 8.00
CA GLY A 217 -3.15 -13.60 8.93
C GLY A 217 -2.82 -12.11 8.90
N LYS A 218 -3.51 -11.34 9.74
CA LYS A 218 -3.51 -9.86 9.71
C LYS A 218 -2.14 -9.23 9.97
N SER A 219 -1.27 -9.91 10.72
CA SER A 219 0.05 -9.40 11.11
C SER A 219 1.20 -9.94 10.29
N ALA A 220 0.92 -10.71 9.24
CA ALA A 220 1.93 -11.19 8.31
C ALA A 220 2.52 -10.02 7.49
N GLY A 221 3.85 -9.99 7.35
CA GLY A 221 4.52 -9.00 6.51
C GLY A 221 4.27 -9.27 5.03
N THR A 222 3.92 -8.23 4.27
CA THR A 222 3.65 -8.29 2.84
C THR A 222 4.68 -7.46 2.07
N PRO A 223 5.22 -7.93 0.93
CA PRO A 223 6.19 -7.17 0.15
C PRO A 223 5.71 -5.75 -0.13
N ASN A 224 6.61 -4.78 -0.03
CA ASN A 224 6.36 -3.41 -0.47
C ASN A 224 6.58 -3.33 -1.99
N LEU A 225 5.61 -2.80 -2.72
CA LEU A 225 5.73 -2.47 -4.14
C LEU A 225 6.77 -1.39 -4.37
N ILE A 226 6.93 -0.48 -3.40
CA ILE A 226 8.01 0.49 -3.38
C ILE A 226 8.58 0.61 -1.98
N SER A 227 9.89 0.45 -1.87
CA SER A 227 10.61 0.59 -0.60
C SER A 227 10.45 2.01 -0.06
N PRO A 228 10.06 2.21 1.22
CA PRO A 228 9.98 3.55 1.81
C PRO A 228 11.30 4.34 1.78
N GLU A 229 12.46 3.68 1.64
CA GLU A 229 13.77 4.32 1.41
C GLU A 229 13.88 5.00 0.04
N ILE A 230 13.06 4.59 -0.94
CA ILE A 230 12.97 5.25 -2.26
C ILE A 230 11.99 6.42 -2.19
N SER A 231 10.79 6.17 -1.67
CA SER A 231 9.78 7.21 -1.49
C SER A 231 8.73 6.80 -0.46
N GLN A 232 8.69 7.51 0.66
CA GLN A 232 7.68 7.32 1.70
C GLN A 232 6.26 7.66 1.20
N GLU A 233 6.13 8.67 0.35
CA GLU A 233 4.83 9.07 -0.22
C GLU A 233 4.26 7.98 -1.12
N LEU A 234 5.09 7.42 -2.01
CA LEU A 234 4.66 6.36 -2.90
C LEU A 234 4.42 5.05 -2.14
N HIS A 235 5.21 4.75 -1.12
CA HIS A 235 4.95 3.62 -0.24
C HIS A 235 3.58 3.74 0.43
N HIS A 236 3.27 4.92 0.98
CA HIS A 236 1.94 5.15 1.57
C HIS A 236 0.84 4.94 0.52
N LYS A 237 1.01 5.51 -0.68
CA LYS A 237 0.01 5.43 -1.75
C LYS A 237 -0.20 4.02 -2.31
N LEU A 238 0.87 3.23 -2.44
CA LEU A 238 0.85 1.93 -3.13
C LEU A 238 0.72 0.75 -2.18
N ASP A 239 1.26 0.84 -0.96
CA ASP A 239 1.34 -0.28 -0.03
C ASP A 239 0.36 -0.14 1.14
N ILE A 240 0.08 1.08 1.61
CA ILE A 240 -0.79 1.34 2.76
C ILE A 240 -2.23 1.68 2.33
N SER A 241 -2.41 2.59 1.37
CA SER A 241 -3.74 3.03 0.92
C SER A 241 -4.64 1.88 0.47
N PRO A 242 -4.17 0.84 -0.26
CA PRO A 242 -5.03 -0.29 -0.60
C PRO A 242 -5.64 -1.01 0.59
N TRP A 243 -4.87 -1.19 1.67
CA TRP A 243 -5.41 -1.79 2.89
C TRP A 243 -6.47 -0.90 3.56
N ILE A 244 -6.28 0.43 3.52
CA ILE A 244 -7.25 1.41 4.03
C ILE A 244 -8.55 1.35 3.20
N ILE A 245 -8.44 1.27 1.87
CA ILE A 245 -9.60 1.17 0.95
C ILE A 245 -10.38 -0.12 1.22
N CYS A 246 -9.69 -1.21 1.54
CA CYS A 246 -10.30 -2.46 2.00
C CYS A 246 -10.81 -2.41 3.45
N LYS A 247 -10.89 -1.22 4.07
CA LYS A 247 -11.39 -0.98 5.43
C LYS A 247 -10.70 -1.84 6.51
N GLY A 248 -9.47 -2.24 6.25
CA GLY A 248 -8.73 -3.11 7.15
C GLY A 248 -8.98 -4.62 6.95
N ASP A 249 -9.82 -5.02 5.99
CA ASP A 249 -9.97 -6.41 5.57
C ASP A 249 -8.69 -6.86 4.84
N TRP A 250 -7.78 -7.38 5.66
CA TRP A 250 -6.51 -7.92 5.20
C TRP A 250 -6.67 -9.13 4.29
N THR A 251 -7.82 -9.84 4.33
CA THR A 251 -8.01 -11.06 3.54
C THR A 251 -8.01 -10.74 2.05
N ARG A 252 -8.83 -9.77 1.66
CA ARG A 252 -8.93 -9.21 0.31
C ARG A 252 -7.63 -8.57 -0.16
N TYR A 253 -7.00 -7.75 0.69
CA TYR A 253 -5.69 -7.16 0.38
C TYR A 253 -4.62 -8.25 0.09
N ASN A 254 -4.60 -9.31 0.89
CA ASN A 254 -3.62 -10.40 0.74
C ASN A 254 -3.89 -11.30 -0.49
N GLU A 255 -5.06 -11.23 -1.13
CA GLU A 255 -5.31 -11.91 -2.41
C GLU A 255 -4.45 -11.34 -3.56
N VAL A 256 -4.15 -10.05 -3.45
CA VAL A 256 -3.29 -9.31 -4.39
C VAL A 256 -1.83 -9.36 -3.95
N ILE A 257 -1.55 -9.04 -2.67
CA ILE A 257 -0.19 -8.99 -2.12
C ILE A 257 -0.03 -10.04 -1.02
N GLN A 258 0.48 -11.20 -1.40
CA GLN A 258 0.62 -12.32 -0.47
C GLN A 258 1.84 -12.17 0.45
N PRO A 259 1.72 -12.53 1.75
CA PRO A 259 2.88 -12.70 2.62
C PRO A 259 3.85 -13.74 2.07
N ASN A 260 5.15 -13.55 2.32
CA ASN A 260 6.15 -14.48 1.83
C ASN A 260 6.36 -15.64 2.82
N ASN A 261 6.08 -16.86 2.36
CA ASN A 261 6.49 -18.10 3.02
C ASN A 261 7.37 -18.95 2.09
N GLY A 262 8.31 -18.31 1.38
CA GLY A 262 9.11 -18.98 0.35
C GLY A 262 9.91 -20.17 0.92
N LEU A 263 10.38 -20.09 2.16
CA LEU A 263 11.18 -21.15 2.80
C LEU A 263 10.35 -22.30 3.42
N ASN A 264 9.04 -22.37 3.15
CA ASN A 264 8.13 -23.38 3.70
C ASN A 264 8.21 -23.47 5.24
N CYS A 265 8.20 -22.31 5.89
CA CYS A 265 8.15 -22.21 7.34
C CYS A 265 6.83 -22.78 7.86
N ARG A 266 6.85 -23.26 9.12
CA ARG A 266 5.65 -23.74 9.79
C ARG A 266 4.62 -22.61 9.84
N ASP A 267 3.38 -22.96 9.54
CA ASP A 267 2.26 -22.05 9.59
C ASP A 267 2.15 -21.31 10.93
N ASN A 268 2.03 -19.99 10.83
CA ASN A 268 1.84 -19.09 11.96
C ASN A 268 0.95 -17.92 11.51
N PRO A 269 -0.25 -17.74 12.09
CA PRO A 269 -0.83 -18.49 13.21
C PRO A 269 -1.32 -19.91 12.81
N ASN A 270 -1.76 -20.69 13.80
CA ASN A 270 -2.43 -21.96 13.57
C ASN A 270 -3.78 -21.76 12.84
N GLU A 271 -4.42 -22.85 12.43
CA GLU A 271 -5.64 -22.76 11.61
C GLU A 271 -6.86 -22.20 12.37
N GLU A 272 -6.99 -22.48 13.67
CA GLU A 272 -8.09 -22.00 14.51
C GLU A 272 -8.01 -20.47 14.70
N ASP A 273 -6.82 -19.98 15.06
CA ASP A 273 -6.53 -18.55 15.20
C ASP A 273 -6.69 -17.82 13.87
N LEU A 274 -6.30 -18.45 12.75
CA LEU A 274 -6.48 -17.88 11.42
C LEU A 274 -7.98 -17.71 11.10
N LYS A 275 -8.81 -18.72 11.39
CA LYS A 275 -10.27 -18.65 11.18
C LYS A 275 -10.90 -17.51 11.98
N ILE A 276 -10.45 -17.30 13.22
CA ILE A 276 -10.89 -16.17 14.04
C ILE A 276 -10.48 -14.84 13.39
N GLN A 277 -9.25 -14.72 12.90
CA GLN A 277 -8.79 -13.50 12.23
C GLN A 277 -9.53 -13.21 10.92
N ILE A 278 -9.91 -14.24 10.16
CA ILE A 278 -10.70 -14.10 8.92
C ILE A 278 -12.11 -13.62 9.27
N PHE A 279 -12.76 -14.26 10.25
CA PHE A 279 -14.09 -13.85 10.71
C PHE A 279 -14.10 -12.40 11.19
N GLN A 280 -13.08 -11.97 11.92
CA GLN A 280 -12.95 -10.58 12.37
C GLN A 280 -12.77 -9.58 11.22
N ALA A 281 -12.10 -9.98 10.14
CA ALA A 281 -11.83 -9.09 9.00
C ALA A 281 -13.07 -8.85 8.12
N GLN A 282 -13.90 -9.87 7.94
CA GLN A 282 -15.07 -9.83 7.06
C GLN A 282 -16.32 -9.18 7.70
N ASN A 283 -16.30 -8.93 9.00
CA ASN A 283 -17.44 -8.39 9.77
C ASN A 283 -17.18 -6.97 10.29
N PHE A 284 -16.47 -6.15 9.50
CA PHE A 284 -16.13 -4.75 9.83
C PHE A 284 -17.00 -3.74 9.07
#